data_AF-A0A4Z0HUU0-F1
#
_entry.id   AF-A0A4Z0HUU0-F1
#
_cell.length_a   1.000
_cell.length_b   1.000
_cell.length_c   1.000
_cell.angle_alpha   90.00
_cell.angle_beta   90.00
_cell.angle_gamma   90.00
#
_symmetry.space_group_name_H-M   'P 1'
#
loop_
_entity.id
_entity.type
_entity.pdbx_description
1 polymer ?
#
loop_
_entity_poly.entity_id
_entity_poly.type
_entity_poly.pdbx_seq_one_letter_code
_entity_poly.pdbx_strand_id
1 'polypeptide(L)'
;MRRKPPPGRSLAERFPKIASEWHPTRNGDLTASDVFAGSDTRIWWQCVDCRFEWETKLEKRVKLGQGCRRCAVARRAKTQSTPKPGESLAEAAPDLALDWHFERNSGRTPSDVRITSGTVVWWLCSTCGHEWRASVYKRSTGNGCHKCAVTRRARRRSTPKPGDSFADRHPREATEWHSTKNAELEPTDVRPASNKKVWWQCSAGHEWQVSPANRQRGERCPECSKQLIPIKRSTPKPGRSLADLFPDVASEWHPTLNDPVAASDINPGSRKARWWQCSHCGHVWMTNPDKRTRRGDGCRECSPIGVSARQIRLECELHAAGLPVVAGHPPILVPGRRAVRADIVMPAIHFVVEYDGVRFHRGLQQRDQRQTAALENAGWTVVRVRETRLTSLGGNELFVSPVEPIKSVTLKVLDLMSALGHPAAHLAAYSVDPEPWAEAAARKAIHRHRTVSFASENPDLAAEFDPAKNDGVRADQIHPRSHTKFVWTCRECGHTWSTTPALRATGHGCPKCGYRRVGEKRSRPPDGGSFADLFPAAAREWHPTRNASYKPNQVRPASNRVFWWQCEAGHEWQAKVAYRRRYGCPACRRSTGDGCGPSATAH
;
A
#
# COMPACT_ATOMS: atom_id res chain seq x y z
N MET A 1 32.21 -68.71 -101.89
CA MET A 1 32.24 -69.94 -101.07
C MET A 1 33.22 -69.75 -99.91
N ARG A 2 32.77 -69.81 -98.65
CA ARG A 2 33.67 -69.70 -97.48
C ARG A 2 34.34 -71.07 -97.25
N ARG A 3 35.68 -71.13 -97.25
CA ARG A 3 36.45 -72.36 -96.98
C ARG A 3 36.24 -72.77 -95.51
N LYS A 4 35.80 -74.02 -95.27
CA LYS A 4 35.72 -74.59 -93.91
C LYS A 4 37.12 -74.67 -93.27
N PRO A 5 37.24 -74.49 -91.94
CA PRO A 5 38.51 -74.63 -91.25
C PRO A 5 39.09 -76.05 -91.36
N PRO A 6 40.42 -76.23 -91.49
CA PRO A 6 41.07 -77.52 -91.30
C PRO A 6 40.78 -78.07 -89.90
N PRO A 7 40.78 -79.41 -89.72
CA PRO A 7 40.61 -80.06 -88.42
C PRO A 7 41.57 -79.47 -87.36
N GLY A 8 41.05 -79.23 -86.16
CA GLY A 8 41.79 -78.63 -85.04
C GLY A 8 41.99 -77.12 -85.12
N ARG A 9 41.49 -76.43 -86.15
CA ARG A 9 41.63 -74.97 -86.33
C ARG A 9 40.32 -74.19 -86.19
N SER A 10 39.18 -74.87 -86.03
CA SER A 10 37.89 -74.20 -85.82
C SER A 10 37.82 -73.52 -84.45
N LEU A 11 36.89 -72.57 -84.29
CA LEU A 11 36.62 -71.94 -83.00
C LEU A 11 36.14 -72.96 -81.96
N ALA A 12 35.25 -73.88 -82.35
CA ALA A 12 34.69 -74.91 -81.47
C ALA A 12 35.79 -75.79 -80.84
N GLU A 13 36.78 -76.21 -81.62
CA GLU A 13 37.87 -77.09 -81.16
C GLU A 13 38.91 -76.32 -80.32
N ARG A 14 39.30 -75.11 -80.74
CA ARG A 14 40.38 -74.35 -80.08
C ARG A 14 39.92 -73.55 -78.86
N PHE A 15 38.67 -73.11 -78.84
CA PHE A 15 38.12 -72.25 -77.79
C PHE A 15 36.71 -72.71 -77.37
N PRO A 16 36.56 -73.94 -76.84
CA PRO A 16 35.25 -74.52 -76.51
C PRO A 16 34.44 -73.67 -75.52
N LYS A 17 35.09 -72.99 -74.56
CA LYS A 17 34.43 -72.06 -73.63
C LYS A 17 33.91 -70.77 -74.29
N ILE A 18 34.55 -70.33 -75.37
CA ILE A 18 34.05 -69.19 -76.15
C ILE A 18 32.92 -69.67 -77.05
N ALA A 19 33.08 -70.84 -77.68
CA ALA A 19 32.06 -71.46 -78.51
C ALA A 19 30.75 -71.78 -77.74
N SER A 20 30.80 -72.07 -76.44
CA SER A 20 29.59 -72.26 -75.62
C SER A 20 28.76 -70.98 -75.44
N GLU A 21 29.31 -69.81 -75.75
CA GLU A 21 28.57 -68.53 -75.77
C GLU A 21 28.04 -68.20 -77.17
N TRP A 22 28.12 -69.11 -78.15
CA TRP A 22 27.56 -68.92 -79.49
C TRP A 22 26.05 -68.74 -79.41
N HIS A 23 25.51 -67.74 -80.10
CA HIS A 23 24.07 -67.51 -80.07
C HIS A 23 23.32 -68.64 -80.80
N PRO A 24 22.24 -69.22 -80.22
CA PRO A 24 21.56 -70.40 -80.76
C PRO A 24 20.93 -70.20 -82.15
N THR A 25 20.38 -69.02 -82.46
CA THR A 25 19.63 -68.78 -83.72
C THR A 25 20.08 -67.57 -84.56
N ARG A 26 20.83 -66.60 -84.01
CA ARG A 26 21.13 -65.32 -84.69
C ARG A 26 22.30 -65.35 -85.66
N ASN A 27 23.04 -66.45 -85.74
CA ASN A 27 24.14 -66.62 -86.69
C ASN A 27 23.72 -67.34 -87.98
N GLY A 28 22.42 -67.60 -88.18
CA GLY A 28 21.92 -68.40 -89.29
C GLY A 28 22.52 -69.81 -89.26
N ASP A 29 22.92 -70.34 -90.42
CA ASP A 29 23.53 -71.66 -90.56
C ASP A 29 25.00 -71.74 -90.11
N LEU A 30 25.60 -70.61 -89.70
CA LEU A 30 27.00 -70.59 -89.26
C LEU A 30 27.12 -71.17 -87.84
N THR A 31 27.88 -72.25 -87.72
CA THR A 31 28.25 -72.85 -86.42
C THR A 31 29.65 -72.45 -85.99
N ALA A 32 29.97 -72.64 -84.71
CA ALA A 32 31.32 -72.42 -84.18
C ALA A 32 32.39 -73.32 -84.83
N SER A 33 31.99 -74.40 -85.51
CA SER A 33 32.92 -75.28 -86.24
C SER A 33 33.27 -74.74 -87.62
N ASP A 34 32.49 -73.79 -88.16
CA ASP A 34 32.65 -73.27 -89.53
C ASP A 34 33.55 -72.03 -89.63
N VAL A 35 34.08 -71.53 -88.51
CA VAL A 35 34.84 -70.27 -88.45
C VAL A 35 36.22 -70.42 -87.82
N PHE A 36 37.18 -69.66 -88.33
CA PHE A 36 38.52 -69.54 -87.76
C PHE A 36 38.56 -68.47 -86.66
N ALA A 37 39.23 -68.76 -85.55
CA ALA A 37 39.26 -67.89 -84.37
C ALA A 37 39.88 -66.49 -84.59
N GLY A 38 40.62 -66.27 -85.68
CA GLY A 38 41.19 -64.99 -86.07
C GLY A 38 40.38 -64.20 -87.10
N SER A 39 39.18 -64.67 -87.48
CA SER A 39 38.35 -64.02 -88.48
C SER A 39 37.83 -62.66 -88.00
N ASP A 40 37.65 -61.72 -88.92
CA ASP A 40 37.03 -60.42 -88.65
C ASP A 40 35.49 -60.46 -88.75
N THR A 41 34.93 -61.62 -89.09
CA THR A 41 33.49 -61.91 -89.13
C THR A 41 32.81 -61.50 -87.82
N ARG A 42 31.68 -60.79 -87.92
CA ARG A 42 30.84 -60.46 -86.78
C ARG A 42 29.95 -61.63 -86.43
N ILE A 43 29.95 -62.01 -85.15
CA ILE A 43 29.21 -63.14 -84.59
C ILE A 43 28.33 -62.63 -83.46
N TRP A 44 27.09 -63.12 -83.41
CA TRP A 44 26.19 -62.97 -82.28
C TRP A 44 26.55 -63.98 -81.18
N TRP A 45 26.66 -63.48 -79.95
CA TRP A 45 26.97 -64.23 -78.75
C TRP A 45 25.83 -64.09 -77.74
N GLN A 46 25.65 -65.10 -76.89
CA GLN A 46 24.76 -65.07 -75.74
C GLN A 46 25.53 -65.51 -74.50
N CYS A 47 25.56 -64.65 -73.47
CA CYS A 47 26.36 -64.88 -72.27
C CYS A 47 25.73 -66.03 -71.46
N VAL A 48 26.55 -67.00 -71.04
CA VAL A 48 26.07 -68.09 -70.19
C VAL A 48 25.61 -67.61 -68.80
N ASP A 49 26.24 -66.57 -68.25
CA ASP A 49 25.94 -66.10 -66.89
C ASP A 49 24.70 -65.20 -66.80
N CYS A 50 24.56 -64.26 -67.74
CA CYS A 50 23.51 -63.23 -67.66
C CYS A 50 22.57 -63.21 -68.86
N ARG A 51 22.71 -64.18 -69.79
CA ARG A 51 21.91 -64.33 -71.00
C ARG A 51 21.92 -63.11 -71.92
N PHE A 52 22.83 -62.17 -71.69
CA PHE A 52 22.96 -60.98 -72.50
C PHE A 52 23.45 -61.32 -73.89
N GLU A 53 22.80 -60.75 -74.89
CA GLU A 53 23.12 -60.96 -76.29
C GLU A 53 23.91 -59.77 -76.83
N TRP A 54 25.00 -60.04 -77.55
CA TRP A 54 25.77 -59.00 -78.21
C TRP A 54 26.42 -59.52 -79.47
N GLU A 55 26.73 -58.60 -80.38
CA GLU A 55 27.45 -58.87 -81.60
C GLU A 55 28.85 -58.24 -81.52
N THR A 56 29.88 -58.98 -81.92
CA THR A 56 31.24 -58.43 -82.06
C THR A 56 32.04 -59.24 -83.07
N LYS A 57 33.15 -58.68 -83.55
CA LYS A 57 34.10 -59.40 -84.42
C LYS A 57 34.71 -60.58 -83.67
N LEU A 58 34.79 -61.73 -84.33
CA LEU A 58 35.32 -62.96 -83.75
C LEU A 58 36.75 -62.79 -83.22
N GLU A 59 37.63 -62.13 -83.98
CA GLU A 59 38.99 -61.78 -83.54
C GLU A 59 39.03 -60.96 -82.24
N LYS A 60 38.07 -60.04 -82.01
CA LYS A 60 38.02 -59.21 -80.79
C LYS A 60 37.58 -60.02 -79.58
N ARG A 61 36.66 -60.98 -79.78
CA ARG A 61 36.20 -61.90 -78.73
C ARG A 61 37.33 -62.85 -78.30
N VAL A 62 38.10 -63.37 -79.25
CA VAL A 62 39.14 -64.38 -79.00
C VAL A 62 40.48 -63.76 -78.62
N LYS A 63 41.03 -62.85 -79.43
CA LYS A 63 42.40 -62.30 -79.22
C LYS A 63 42.45 -61.23 -78.14
N LEU A 64 41.43 -60.35 -78.08
CA LEU A 64 41.37 -59.27 -77.09
C LEU A 64 40.57 -59.64 -75.84
N GLY A 65 40.04 -60.86 -75.76
CA GLY A 65 39.26 -61.35 -74.62
C GLY A 65 38.00 -60.54 -74.32
N GLN A 66 37.39 -59.90 -75.33
CA GLN A 66 36.20 -59.06 -75.10
C GLN A 66 34.99 -59.89 -74.64
N GLY A 67 34.83 -59.87 -73.32
CA GLY A 67 33.76 -60.47 -72.52
C GLY A 67 32.34 -60.05 -72.88
N CYS A 68 31.36 -60.71 -72.25
CA CYS A 68 30.06 -60.08 -72.08
C CYS A 68 30.21 -58.72 -71.39
N ARG A 69 29.84 -57.64 -72.09
CA ARG A 69 29.97 -56.27 -71.56
C ARG A 69 29.18 -56.05 -70.27
N ARG A 70 28.01 -56.69 -70.11
CA ARG A 70 27.21 -56.58 -68.88
C ARG A 70 27.91 -57.20 -67.69
N CYS A 71 28.47 -58.41 -67.83
CA CYS A 71 29.24 -59.04 -66.76
C CYS A 71 30.51 -58.27 -66.42
N ALA A 72 31.21 -57.72 -67.43
CA ALA A 72 32.41 -56.89 -67.19
C ALA A 72 32.06 -55.60 -66.43
N VAL A 73 31.00 -54.90 -66.83
CA VAL A 73 30.48 -53.72 -66.11
C VAL A 73 30.04 -54.11 -64.70
N ALA A 74 29.33 -55.22 -64.52
CA ALA A 74 28.90 -55.69 -63.20
C ALA A 74 30.08 -56.02 -62.27
N ARG A 75 31.13 -56.69 -62.77
CA ARG A 75 32.37 -56.94 -62.01
C ARG A 75 33.06 -55.64 -61.62
N ARG A 76 33.25 -54.72 -62.57
CA ARG A 76 33.87 -53.42 -62.31
C ARG A 76 33.06 -52.62 -61.29
N ALA A 77 31.74 -52.60 -61.40
CA ALA A 77 30.85 -51.96 -60.44
C ALA A 77 30.97 -52.61 -59.05
N LYS A 78 31.02 -53.94 -58.95
CA LYS A 78 31.23 -54.67 -57.69
C LYS A 78 32.55 -54.26 -57.04
N THR A 79 33.67 -54.36 -57.76
CA THR A 79 34.99 -53.95 -57.28
C THR A 79 35.04 -52.47 -56.89
N GLN A 80 34.40 -51.60 -57.66
CA GLN A 80 34.34 -50.17 -57.34
C GLN A 80 33.43 -49.88 -56.14
N SER A 81 32.46 -50.75 -55.82
CA SER A 81 31.52 -50.56 -54.71
C SER A 81 32.04 -51.09 -53.37
N THR A 82 32.92 -52.11 -53.40
CA THR A 82 33.53 -52.70 -52.21
C THR A 82 34.46 -51.69 -51.52
N PRO A 83 34.27 -51.40 -50.22
CA PRO A 83 35.19 -50.54 -49.47
C PRO A 83 36.60 -51.12 -49.40
N LYS A 84 37.63 -50.27 -49.54
CA LYS A 84 38.99 -50.63 -49.16
C LYS A 84 39.14 -50.54 -47.63
N PRO A 85 40.17 -51.18 -47.03
CA PRO A 85 40.46 -51.01 -45.61
C PRO A 85 40.53 -49.53 -45.21
N GLY A 86 39.78 -49.14 -44.17
CA GLY A 86 39.68 -47.77 -43.69
C GLY A 86 38.67 -46.87 -44.41
N GLU A 87 38.03 -47.33 -45.51
CA GLU A 87 37.01 -46.57 -46.23
C GLU A 87 35.57 -46.95 -45.82
N SER A 88 35.41 -48.09 -45.13
CA SER A 88 34.09 -48.57 -44.70
C SER A 88 33.47 -47.62 -43.66
N LEU A 89 32.14 -47.57 -43.59
CA LEU A 89 31.45 -46.74 -42.59
C LEU A 89 31.83 -47.16 -41.16
N ALA A 90 31.98 -48.46 -40.93
CA ALA A 90 32.39 -49.01 -39.63
C ALA A 90 33.73 -48.45 -39.15
N GLU A 91 34.71 -48.38 -40.04
CA GLU A 91 36.08 -47.97 -39.71
C GLU A 91 36.27 -46.45 -39.78
N ALA A 92 35.73 -45.80 -40.82
CA ALA A 92 35.93 -44.38 -41.07
C ALA A 92 35.06 -43.48 -40.17
N ALA A 93 33.94 -43.98 -39.66
CA ALA A 93 33.05 -43.24 -38.76
C ALA A 93 32.25 -44.16 -37.82
N PRO A 94 32.91 -44.75 -36.81
CA PRO A 94 32.26 -45.66 -35.85
C PRO A 94 31.07 -45.03 -35.13
N ASP A 95 31.12 -43.73 -34.81
CA ASP A 95 30.02 -43.00 -34.18
C ASP A 95 28.75 -42.96 -35.07
N LEU A 96 28.93 -42.92 -36.39
CA LEU A 96 27.80 -42.98 -37.32
C LEU A 96 27.26 -44.40 -37.44
N ALA A 97 28.14 -45.40 -37.38
CA ALA A 97 27.75 -46.80 -37.42
C ALA A 97 26.86 -47.21 -36.23
N LEU A 98 26.95 -46.52 -35.08
CA LEU A 98 26.02 -46.69 -33.96
C LEU A 98 24.56 -46.38 -34.32
N ASP A 99 24.34 -45.49 -35.28
CA ASP A 99 23.00 -45.17 -35.76
C ASP A 99 22.52 -46.13 -36.88
N TRP A 100 23.22 -47.24 -37.15
CA TRP A 100 22.84 -48.17 -38.20
C TRP A 100 21.63 -49.02 -37.81
N HIS A 101 20.64 -49.13 -38.71
CA HIS A 101 19.50 -50.02 -38.49
C HIS A 101 19.78 -51.42 -39.05
N PHE A 102 20.23 -52.34 -38.21
CA PHE A 102 20.62 -53.70 -38.63
C PHE A 102 19.47 -54.51 -39.27
N GLU A 103 18.27 -54.46 -38.70
CA GLU A 103 17.13 -55.25 -39.18
C GLU A 103 16.57 -54.78 -40.53
N ARG A 104 16.53 -53.47 -40.79
CA ARG A 104 15.91 -52.89 -42.00
C ARG A 104 16.85 -52.78 -43.21
N ASN A 105 18.12 -53.13 -43.07
CA ASN A 105 19.11 -53.03 -44.14
C ASN A 105 19.41 -54.36 -44.85
N SER A 106 18.51 -55.35 -44.73
CA SER A 106 18.52 -56.61 -45.48
C SER A 106 19.88 -57.33 -45.44
N GLY A 107 20.48 -57.42 -44.24
CA GLY A 107 21.77 -58.08 -44.02
C GLY A 107 23.01 -57.26 -44.38
N ARG A 108 22.87 -56.02 -44.89
CA ARG A 108 24.02 -55.11 -45.06
C ARG A 108 24.47 -54.56 -43.70
N THR A 109 25.77 -54.54 -43.52
CA THR A 109 26.46 -54.00 -42.34
C THR A 109 27.17 -52.68 -42.67
N PRO A 110 27.53 -51.88 -41.66
CA PRO A 110 28.39 -50.70 -41.86
C PRO A 110 29.74 -51.02 -42.54
N SER A 111 30.23 -52.26 -42.46
CA SER A 111 31.48 -52.68 -43.11
C SER A 111 31.33 -52.85 -44.63
N ASP A 112 30.11 -53.03 -45.14
CA ASP A 112 29.83 -53.31 -46.56
C ASP A 112 29.73 -52.04 -47.42
N VAL A 113 29.72 -50.85 -46.81
CA VAL A 113 29.49 -49.57 -47.50
C VAL A 113 30.57 -48.54 -47.17
N ARG A 114 30.96 -47.74 -48.16
CA ARG A 114 31.89 -46.63 -47.95
C ARG A 114 31.19 -45.44 -47.29
N ILE A 115 31.92 -44.67 -46.48
CA ILE A 115 31.40 -43.43 -45.87
C ILE A 115 30.94 -42.37 -46.88
N THR A 116 31.50 -42.40 -48.09
CA THR A 116 31.13 -41.53 -49.22
C THR A 116 30.05 -42.12 -50.13
N SER A 117 29.48 -43.27 -49.76
CA SER A 117 28.53 -43.97 -50.61
C SER A 117 27.19 -43.24 -50.74
N GLY A 118 26.66 -43.16 -51.97
CA GLY A 118 25.30 -42.71 -52.24
C GLY A 118 24.21 -43.71 -51.84
N THR A 119 24.57 -44.91 -51.38
CA THR A 119 23.60 -45.94 -50.97
C THR A 119 22.68 -45.45 -49.86
N VAL A 120 21.38 -45.45 -50.13
CA VAL A 120 20.33 -45.11 -49.16
C VAL A 120 20.06 -46.31 -48.24
N VAL A 121 20.25 -46.11 -46.95
CA VAL A 121 20.05 -47.11 -45.90
C VAL A 121 19.13 -46.57 -44.81
N TRP A 122 18.61 -47.47 -43.99
CA TRP A 122 17.88 -47.13 -42.78
C TRP A 122 18.83 -46.85 -41.63
N TRP A 123 18.55 -45.79 -40.89
CA TRP A 123 19.24 -45.37 -39.68
C TRP A 123 18.27 -45.41 -38.50
N LEU A 124 18.77 -45.73 -37.31
CA LEU A 124 18.07 -45.71 -36.05
C LEU A 124 18.88 -44.87 -35.07
N CYS A 125 18.35 -43.74 -34.62
CA CYS A 125 19.13 -42.79 -33.82
C CYS A 125 19.37 -43.39 -32.44
N SER A 126 20.63 -43.66 -32.10
CA SER A 126 21.06 -44.17 -30.79
C SER A 126 20.61 -43.29 -29.62
N THR A 127 20.40 -41.98 -29.84
CA THR A 127 19.98 -41.03 -28.80
C THR A 127 18.46 -40.99 -28.55
N CYS A 128 17.63 -41.13 -29.58
CA CYS A 128 16.18 -40.88 -29.47
C CYS A 128 15.28 -41.93 -30.11
N GLY A 129 15.86 -43.00 -30.66
CA GLY A 129 15.14 -44.09 -31.34
C GLY A 129 14.45 -43.69 -32.64
N HIS A 130 14.73 -42.50 -33.19
CA HIS A 130 14.12 -42.09 -34.45
C HIS A 130 14.69 -42.90 -35.62
N GLU A 131 13.80 -43.51 -36.40
CA GLU A 131 14.16 -44.19 -37.65
C GLU A 131 14.03 -43.26 -38.86
N TRP A 132 15.01 -43.25 -39.75
CA TRP A 132 14.93 -42.50 -41.02
C TRP A 132 15.74 -43.15 -42.13
N ARG A 133 15.47 -42.74 -43.39
CA ARG A 133 16.24 -43.17 -44.57
C ARG A 133 17.12 -42.04 -45.07
N ALA A 134 18.38 -42.32 -45.32
CA ALA A 134 19.31 -41.38 -45.95
C ALA A 134 20.48 -42.12 -46.59
N SER A 135 21.09 -41.52 -47.61
CA SER A 135 22.36 -42.04 -48.14
C SER A 135 23.48 -41.92 -47.11
N VAL A 136 24.42 -42.86 -47.10
CA VAL A 136 25.61 -42.81 -46.21
C VAL A 136 26.37 -41.50 -46.35
N TYR A 137 26.61 -41.03 -47.57
CA TYR A 137 27.25 -39.75 -47.84
C TYR A 137 26.51 -38.56 -47.22
N LYS A 138 25.19 -38.44 -47.44
CA LYS A 138 24.40 -37.38 -46.82
C LYS A 138 24.35 -37.48 -45.30
N ARG A 139 24.47 -38.68 -44.72
CA ARG A 139 24.54 -38.86 -43.26
C ARG A 139 25.91 -38.45 -42.70
N SER A 140 26.99 -38.68 -43.44
CA SER A 140 28.35 -38.32 -43.03
C SER A 140 28.64 -36.83 -43.17
N THR A 141 28.11 -36.16 -44.19
CA THR A 141 28.29 -34.70 -44.39
C THR A 141 27.14 -33.84 -43.87
N GLY A 142 26.05 -34.46 -43.38
CA GLY A 142 24.80 -33.78 -43.07
C GLY A 142 24.48 -33.64 -41.58
N ASN A 143 23.31 -33.06 -41.31
CA ASN A 143 22.84 -32.75 -39.95
C ASN A 143 22.19 -33.96 -39.27
N GLY A 144 22.94 -35.03 -39.00
CA GLY A 144 22.55 -36.19 -38.19
C GLY A 144 21.06 -36.57 -38.13
N CYS A 145 20.56 -36.89 -36.94
CA CYS A 145 19.13 -37.14 -36.73
C CYS A 145 18.34 -35.81 -36.72
N HIS A 146 17.38 -35.67 -37.64
CA HIS A 146 16.52 -34.48 -37.74
C HIS A 146 15.73 -34.23 -36.45
N LYS A 147 15.16 -35.28 -35.82
CA LYS A 147 14.38 -35.15 -34.58
C LYS A 147 15.23 -34.57 -33.44
N CYS A 148 16.44 -35.09 -33.24
CA CYS A 148 17.39 -34.54 -32.27
C CYS A 148 17.80 -33.09 -32.59
N ALA A 149 18.02 -32.78 -33.88
CA ALA A 149 18.36 -31.42 -34.30
C ALA A 149 17.21 -30.44 -34.01
N VAL A 150 15.97 -30.83 -34.25
CA VAL A 150 14.77 -30.04 -33.91
C VAL A 150 14.65 -29.86 -32.40
N THR A 151 14.78 -30.92 -31.60
CA THR A 151 14.72 -30.84 -30.13
C THR A 151 15.79 -29.91 -29.56
N ARG A 152 17.04 -30.02 -30.04
CA ARG A 152 18.14 -29.14 -29.62
C ARG A 152 17.90 -27.69 -30.02
N ARG A 153 17.39 -27.44 -31.23
CA ARG A 153 17.00 -26.08 -31.67
C ARG A 153 15.86 -25.53 -30.83
N ALA A 154 14.86 -26.34 -30.51
CA ALA A 154 13.75 -25.96 -29.65
C ALA A 154 14.24 -25.57 -28.25
N ARG A 155 15.09 -26.40 -27.63
CA ARG A 155 15.72 -26.10 -26.32
C ARG A 155 16.52 -24.80 -26.36
N ARG A 156 17.38 -24.61 -27.36
CA ARG A 156 18.14 -23.35 -27.54
C ARG A 156 17.24 -22.13 -27.75
N ARG A 157 16.07 -22.29 -28.35
CA ARG A 157 15.08 -21.21 -28.56
C ARG A 157 14.20 -20.97 -27.33
N SER A 158 14.00 -21.95 -26.48
CA SER A 158 13.20 -21.81 -25.25
C SER A 158 14.02 -21.28 -24.07
N THR A 159 15.29 -21.67 -23.96
CA THR A 159 16.17 -21.27 -22.85
C THR A 159 16.58 -19.79 -22.98
N PRO A 160 16.33 -18.93 -21.97
CA PRO A 160 16.78 -17.53 -22.00
C PRO A 160 18.31 -17.42 -22.01
N LYS A 161 18.83 -16.35 -22.60
CA LYS A 161 20.25 -15.99 -22.44
C LYS A 161 20.42 -15.33 -21.06
N PRO A 162 21.65 -15.28 -20.50
CA PRO A 162 21.89 -14.50 -19.29
C PRO A 162 21.39 -13.06 -19.44
N GLY A 163 20.56 -12.58 -18.52
CA GLY A 163 19.95 -11.24 -18.55
C GLY A 163 18.68 -11.11 -19.41
N ASP A 164 18.25 -12.17 -20.09
CA ASP A 164 17.08 -12.18 -20.98
C ASP A 164 15.90 -13.01 -20.43
N SER A 165 15.98 -13.49 -19.18
CA SER A 165 14.88 -14.24 -18.57
C SER A 165 13.67 -13.34 -18.28
N PHE A 166 12.53 -13.95 -17.93
CA PHE A 166 11.36 -13.20 -17.50
C PHE A 166 11.65 -12.42 -16.22
N ALA A 167 12.36 -13.04 -15.26
CA ALA A 167 12.80 -12.36 -14.03
C ALA A 167 13.65 -11.11 -14.33
N ASP A 168 14.62 -11.23 -15.25
CA ASP A 168 15.55 -10.14 -15.57
C ASP A 168 14.83 -8.95 -16.22
N ARG A 169 13.92 -9.21 -17.15
CA ARG A 169 13.27 -8.17 -17.96
C ARG A 169 11.97 -7.65 -17.34
N HIS A 170 11.35 -8.43 -16.47
CA HIS A 170 10.06 -8.13 -15.82
C HIS A 170 10.08 -8.48 -14.33
N PRO A 171 10.98 -7.87 -13.53
CA PRO A 171 11.19 -8.26 -12.13
C PRO A 171 9.96 -8.03 -11.25
N ARG A 172 9.15 -7.01 -11.55
CA ARG A 172 7.91 -6.73 -10.81
C ARG A 172 6.85 -7.77 -11.08
N GLU A 173 6.64 -8.16 -12.34
CA GLU A 173 5.68 -9.19 -12.68
C GLU A 173 6.14 -10.59 -12.23
N ALA A 174 7.45 -10.82 -12.15
CA ALA A 174 8.03 -12.09 -11.70
C ALA A 174 7.73 -12.37 -10.22
N THR A 175 7.49 -11.35 -9.39
CA THR A 175 7.05 -11.56 -7.99
C THR A 175 5.66 -12.18 -7.90
N GLU A 176 4.85 -12.08 -8.96
CA GLU A 176 3.55 -12.73 -9.06
C GLU A 176 3.65 -14.18 -9.57
N TRP A 177 4.86 -14.76 -9.70
CA TRP A 177 5.00 -16.16 -10.07
C TRP A 177 4.48 -17.08 -8.97
N HIS A 178 3.68 -18.07 -9.33
CA HIS A 178 3.13 -18.97 -8.34
C HIS A 178 4.21 -19.93 -7.81
N SER A 179 4.35 -20.01 -6.48
CA SER A 179 5.43 -20.74 -5.80
C SER A 179 5.40 -22.26 -5.96
N THR A 180 4.22 -22.88 -6.06
CA THR A 180 4.09 -24.35 -6.09
C THR A 180 3.45 -24.93 -7.36
N LYS A 181 2.68 -24.14 -8.13
CA LYS A 181 1.91 -24.66 -9.28
C LYS A 181 2.68 -24.72 -10.60
N ASN A 182 3.94 -24.31 -10.61
CA ASN A 182 4.79 -24.31 -11.82
C ASN A 182 5.81 -25.45 -11.84
N ALA A 183 5.67 -26.45 -10.96
CA ALA A 183 6.67 -27.51 -10.76
C ALA A 183 8.06 -26.87 -10.50
N GLU A 184 9.12 -27.39 -11.13
CA GLU A 184 10.49 -26.86 -11.00
C GLU A 184 10.77 -25.64 -11.89
N LEU A 185 9.76 -25.07 -12.56
CA LEU A 185 9.97 -23.97 -13.50
C LEU A 185 10.01 -22.63 -12.75
N GLU A 186 11.14 -21.95 -12.82
CA GLU A 186 11.32 -20.62 -12.24
C GLU A 186 11.15 -19.51 -13.29
N PRO A 187 10.87 -18.26 -12.88
CA PRO A 187 10.83 -17.11 -13.78
C PRO A 187 12.15 -16.87 -14.53
N THR A 188 13.26 -17.35 -13.99
CA THR A 188 14.62 -17.30 -14.59
C THR A 188 14.81 -18.30 -15.73
N ASP A 189 13.99 -19.35 -15.81
CA ASP A 189 14.11 -20.42 -16.82
C ASP A 189 13.34 -20.13 -18.11
N VAL A 190 12.51 -19.09 -18.11
CA VAL A 190 11.61 -18.76 -19.22
C VAL A 190 11.97 -17.43 -19.86
N ARG A 191 11.81 -17.34 -21.18
CA ARG A 191 11.89 -16.08 -21.92
C ARG A 191 10.60 -15.26 -21.78
N PRO A 192 10.66 -13.92 -21.84
CA PRO A 192 9.47 -13.06 -21.92
C PRO A 192 8.48 -13.45 -23.01
N ALA A 193 8.96 -13.76 -24.21
CA ALA A 193 8.11 -14.19 -25.32
C ALA A 193 7.63 -15.65 -25.26
N SER A 194 7.81 -16.35 -24.13
CA SER A 194 7.36 -17.73 -23.98
C SER A 194 5.83 -17.83 -24.01
N ASN A 195 5.31 -18.74 -24.85
CA ASN A 195 3.89 -19.08 -24.88
C ASN A 195 3.51 -20.20 -23.91
N LYS A 196 4.46 -20.72 -23.11
CA LYS A 196 4.18 -21.74 -22.09
C LYS A 196 3.27 -21.12 -21.03
N LYS A 197 2.08 -21.69 -20.82
CA LYS A 197 1.17 -21.27 -19.76
C LYS A 197 1.76 -21.65 -18.40
N VAL A 198 1.80 -20.67 -17.50
CA VAL A 198 2.29 -20.82 -16.12
C VAL A 198 1.28 -20.18 -15.18
N TRP A 199 1.31 -20.60 -13.92
CA TRP A 199 0.47 -20.07 -12.86
C TRP A 199 1.09 -18.82 -12.25
N TRP A 200 0.23 -17.84 -12.02
CA TRP A 200 0.57 -16.58 -11.36
C TRP A 200 -0.33 -16.42 -10.13
N GLN A 201 0.16 -15.72 -9.13
CA GLN A 201 -0.59 -15.34 -7.94
C GLN A 201 -0.31 -13.87 -7.63
N CYS A 202 -1.35 -13.05 -7.56
CA CYS A 202 -1.21 -11.63 -7.21
C CYS A 202 -1.17 -11.46 -5.68
N SER A 203 -0.80 -10.28 -5.21
CA SER A 203 -0.80 -9.92 -3.78
C SER A 203 -2.15 -10.10 -3.08
N ALA A 204 -3.27 -10.01 -3.81
CA ALA A 204 -4.61 -10.28 -3.28
C ALA A 204 -4.96 -11.78 -3.19
N GLY A 205 -4.02 -12.68 -3.51
CA GLY A 205 -4.19 -14.13 -3.43
C GLY A 205 -4.88 -14.79 -4.62
N HIS A 206 -5.38 -14.01 -5.60
CA HIS A 206 -5.97 -14.59 -6.81
C HIS A 206 -4.94 -15.32 -7.64
N GLU A 207 -5.29 -16.51 -8.10
CA GLU A 207 -4.44 -17.36 -8.94
C GLU A 207 -5.02 -17.42 -10.36
N TRP A 208 -4.17 -17.30 -11.36
CA TRP A 208 -4.59 -17.45 -12.76
C TRP A 208 -3.47 -18.02 -13.61
N GLN A 209 -3.85 -18.62 -14.74
CA GLN A 209 -2.91 -19.25 -15.65
C GLN A 209 -2.83 -18.48 -16.97
N VAL A 210 -1.64 -17.98 -17.30
CA VAL A 210 -1.38 -17.25 -18.55
C VAL A 210 0.09 -17.39 -18.95
N SER A 211 0.44 -17.14 -20.20
CA SER A 211 1.83 -17.20 -20.65
C SER A 211 2.62 -15.94 -20.28
N PRO A 212 3.95 -16.06 -20.07
CA PRO A 212 4.85 -14.91 -19.95
C PRO A 212 4.70 -13.89 -21.10
N ALA A 213 4.49 -14.35 -22.33
CA ALA A 213 4.32 -13.48 -23.49
C ALA A 213 3.11 -12.55 -23.38
N ASN A 214 2.04 -13.02 -22.75
CA ASN A 214 0.84 -12.25 -22.51
C ASN A 214 1.01 -11.29 -21.32
N ARG A 215 1.72 -11.71 -20.27
CA ARG A 215 2.08 -10.86 -19.13
C ARG A 215 2.90 -9.65 -19.57
N GLN A 216 3.86 -9.87 -20.47
CA GLN A 216 4.64 -8.82 -21.11
C GLN A 216 3.75 -7.85 -21.91
N ARG A 217 2.68 -8.33 -22.57
CA ARG A 217 1.71 -7.49 -23.29
C ARG A 217 0.75 -6.73 -22.37
N GLY A 218 0.90 -6.84 -21.06
CA GLY A 218 0.09 -6.11 -20.08
C GLY A 218 -1.09 -6.91 -19.53
N GLU A 219 -1.20 -8.22 -19.80
CA GLU A 219 -2.23 -9.03 -19.16
C GLU A 219 -1.97 -9.10 -17.64
N ARG A 220 -3.02 -8.85 -16.84
CA ARG A 220 -2.97 -8.77 -15.37
C ARG A 220 -3.95 -9.79 -14.79
N CYS A 221 -3.95 -9.91 -13.45
CA CYS A 221 -4.93 -10.72 -12.74
C CYS A 221 -6.36 -10.42 -13.25
N PRO A 222 -7.10 -11.42 -13.76
CA PRO A 222 -8.44 -11.22 -14.33
C PRO A 222 -9.44 -10.68 -13.30
N GLU A 223 -9.39 -11.16 -12.06
CA GLU A 223 -10.29 -10.71 -11.00
C GLU A 223 -10.01 -9.26 -10.60
N CYS A 224 -8.75 -8.90 -10.36
CA CYS A 224 -8.36 -7.50 -10.12
C CYS A 224 -8.73 -6.61 -11.32
N SER A 225 -8.50 -7.09 -12.54
CA SER A 225 -8.83 -6.34 -13.76
C SER A 225 -10.33 -6.10 -13.92
N LYS A 226 -11.17 -7.10 -13.64
CA LYS A 226 -12.63 -6.96 -13.62
C LYS A 226 -13.07 -5.92 -12.59
N GLN A 227 -12.45 -5.89 -11.41
CA GLN A 227 -12.73 -4.87 -10.40
C GLN A 227 -12.31 -3.45 -10.85
N LEU A 228 -11.30 -3.33 -11.71
CA LEU A 228 -10.83 -2.07 -12.30
C LEU A 228 -11.74 -1.52 -13.43
N ILE A 229 -12.56 -2.34 -14.07
CA ILE A 229 -13.42 -1.90 -15.19
C ILE A 229 -14.46 -0.83 -14.75
N PRO A 230 -15.20 -1.01 -13.63
CA PRO A 230 -16.06 0.04 -13.10
C PRO A 230 -15.29 1.31 -12.72
N ILE A 231 -14.04 1.18 -12.27
CA ILE A 231 -13.18 2.31 -11.87
C ILE A 231 -12.81 3.11 -13.11
N LYS A 232 -12.30 2.49 -14.18
CA LYS A 232 -12.01 3.17 -15.46
C LYS A 232 -13.23 3.86 -16.08
N ARG A 233 -14.41 3.26 -15.92
CA ARG A 233 -15.68 3.86 -16.38
C ARG A 233 -16.18 5.01 -15.50
N SER A 234 -15.70 5.11 -14.27
CA SER A 234 -16.08 6.17 -13.31
C SER A 234 -14.96 7.19 -13.05
N THR A 235 -13.81 7.03 -13.71
CA THR A 235 -12.68 7.96 -13.62
C THR A 235 -13.12 9.35 -14.08
N PRO A 236 -12.98 10.37 -13.22
CA PRO A 236 -13.30 11.76 -13.55
C PRO A 236 -12.46 12.27 -14.74
N LYS A 237 -13.00 13.23 -15.49
CA LYS A 237 -12.17 14.03 -16.41
C LYS A 237 -11.05 14.72 -15.61
N PRO A 238 -9.88 14.99 -16.22
CA PRO A 238 -8.80 15.72 -15.58
C PRO A 238 -9.29 17.02 -14.90
N GLY A 239 -8.85 17.27 -13.67
CA GLY A 239 -9.25 18.43 -12.87
C GLY A 239 -10.60 18.29 -12.15
N ARG A 240 -11.26 17.12 -12.22
CA ARG A 240 -12.54 16.87 -11.55
C ARG A 240 -12.49 15.77 -10.49
N SER A 241 -11.31 15.22 -10.21
CA SER A 241 -11.18 14.16 -9.21
C SER A 241 -11.36 14.69 -7.79
N LEU A 242 -11.57 13.77 -6.84
CA LEU A 242 -11.54 14.11 -5.43
C LEU A 242 -10.21 14.75 -5.04
N ALA A 243 -9.08 14.25 -5.57
CA ALA A 243 -7.77 14.84 -5.32
C ALA A 243 -7.64 16.27 -5.87
N ASP A 244 -8.20 16.54 -7.06
CA ASP A 244 -8.12 17.86 -7.69
C ASP A 244 -9.00 18.90 -6.99
N LEU A 245 -10.26 18.54 -6.69
CA LEU A 245 -11.26 19.47 -6.19
C LEU A 245 -11.31 19.54 -4.65
N PHE A 246 -10.82 18.51 -3.95
CA PHE A 246 -10.88 18.38 -2.50
C PHE A 246 -9.56 17.81 -1.93
N PRO A 247 -8.40 18.49 -2.12
CA PRO A 247 -7.09 17.98 -1.71
C PRO A 247 -6.95 17.74 -0.19
N ASP A 248 -7.60 18.56 0.63
CA ASP A 248 -7.74 18.40 2.09
C ASP A 248 -8.49 17.13 2.49
N VAL A 249 -9.52 16.78 1.73
CA VAL A 249 -10.30 15.55 1.94
C VAL A 249 -9.49 14.35 1.44
N ALA A 250 -8.82 14.49 0.30
CA ALA A 250 -7.99 13.45 -0.31
C ALA A 250 -6.74 13.11 0.52
N SER A 251 -6.17 14.07 1.27
CA SER A 251 -5.04 13.79 2.17
C SER A 251 -5.38 12.84 3.33
N GLU A 252 -6.67 12.65 3.63
CA GLU A 252 -7.14 11.69 4.62
C GLU A 252 -7.58 10.36 3.96
N TRP A 253 -7.27 10.13 2.68
CA TRP A 253 -7.48 8.85 2.02
C TRP A 253 -6.60 7.78 2.67
N HIS A 254 -7.17 6.63 3.01
CA HIS A 254 -6.38 5.59 3.68
C HIS A 254 -5.30 5.04 2.73
N PRO A 255 -4.04 4.88 3.17
CA PRO A 255 -2.89 4.57 2.30
C PRO A 255 -2.95 3.21 1.60
N THR A 256 -3.55 2.18 2.22
CA THR A 256 -3.56 0.80 1.67
C THR A 256 -4.95 0.15 1.54
N LEU A 257 -5.88 0.42 2.45
CA LEU A 257 -7.20 -0.23 2.48
C LEU A 257 -8.14 0.11 1.31
N ASN A 258 -7.76 1.05 0.45
CA ASN A 258 -8.52 1.36 -0.76
C ASN A 258 -7.88 0.80 -2.03
N ASP A 259 -6.74 0.11 -1.93
CA ASP A 259 -6.02 -0.41 -3.08
C ASP A 259 -6.92 -1.34 -3.92
N PRO A 260 -6.89 -1.21 -5.26
CA PRO A 260 -5.98 -0.40 -6.07
C PRO A 260 -6.51 1.02 -6.42
N VAL A 261 -7.45 1.58 -5.65
CA VAL A 261 -8.13 2.86 -5.96
C VAL A 261 -7.50 4.03 -5.22
N ALA A 262 -7.02 5.02 -5.96
CA ALA A 262 -6.54 6.28 -5.42
C ALA A 262 -7.67 7.34 -5.35
N ALA A 263 -7.45 8.38 -4.55
CA ALA A 263 -8.35 9.54 -4.50
C ALA A 263 -8.43 10.29 -5.85
N SER A 264 -7.42 10.19 -6.70
CA SER A 264 -7.42 10.73 -8.07
C SER A 264 -8.37 9.98 -9.02
N ASP A 265 -8.78 8.76 -8.68
CA ASP A 265 -9.53 7.89 -9.59
C ASP A 265 -11.05 8.05 -9.46
N ILE A 266 -11.52 8.91 -8.55
CA ILE A 266 -12.94 8.99 -8.19
C ILE A 266 -13.49 10.41 -8.19
N ASN A 267 -14.81 10.52 -8.44
CA ASN A 267 -15.53 11.79 -8.33
C ASN A 267 -15.86 12.12 -6.86
N PRO A 268 -15.81 13.41 -6.46
CA PRO A 268 -16.21 13.87 -5.11
C PRO A 268 -17.62 13.42 -4.70
N GLY A 269 -18.57 13.41 -5.63
CA GLY A 269 -19.96 12.99 -5.39
C GLY A 269 -20.19 11.48 -5.34
N SER A 270 -19.12 10.66 -5.36
CA SER A 270 -19.25 9.21 -5.29
C SER A 270 -19.94 8.78 -4.00
N ARG A 271 -20.96 7.92 -4.13
CA ARG A 271 -21.70 7.35 -3.00
C ARG A 271 -21.13 6.02 -2.51
N LYS A 272 -20.09 5.49 -3.18
CA LYS A 272 -19.44 4.23 -2.77
C LYS A 272 -18.53 4.49 -1.57
N ALA A 273 -18.73 3.74 -0.50
CA ALA A 273 -17.94 3.88 0.72
C ALA A 273 -16.45 3.55 0.51
N ARG A 274 -15.59 4.27 1.22
CA ARG A 274 -14.13 4.18 1.17
C ARG A 274 -13.55 4.35 2.57
N TRP A 275 -12.35 3.84 2.75
CA TRP A 275 -11.60 3.96 3.99
C TRP A 275 -10.86 5.30 4.04
N TRP A 276 -10.93 5.97 5.18
CA TRP A 276 -10.28 7.23 5.46
C TRP A 276 -9.43 7.06 6.71
N GLN A 277 -8.32 7.77 6.77
CA GLN A 277 -7.47 7.86 7.95
C GLN A 277 -7.30 9.32 8.32
N CYS A 278 -7.64 9.67 9.56
CA CYS A 278 -7.52 11.04 10.02
C CYS A 278 -6.03 11.35 10.15
N SER A 279 -5.56 12.39 9.45
CA SER A 279 -4.18 12.84 9.54
C SER A 279 -3.79 13.34 10.94
N HIS A 280 -4.78 13.62 11.80
CA HIS A 280 -4.56 14.13 13.15
C HIS A 280 -4.56 13.02 14.23
N CYS A 281 -5.68 12.32 14.43
CA CYS A 281 -5.79 11.29 15.47
C CYS A 281 -5.50 9.87 14.97
N GLY A 282 -5.26 9.68 13.67
CA GLY A 282 -5.04 8.36 13.08
C GLY A 282 -6.30 7.50 12.98
N HIS A 283 -7.47 7.97 13.44
CA HIS A 283 -8.73 7.23 13.37
C HIS A 283 -9.01 6.78 11.93
N VAL A 284 -9.29 5.48 11.78
CA VAL A 284 -9.63 4.86 10.50
C VAL A 284 -11.13 4.61 10.46
N TRP A 285 -11.82 5.15 9.46
CA TRP A 285 -13.26 4.96 9.32
C TRP A 285 -13.70 4.81 7.88
N MET A 286 -14.90 4.24 7.72
CA MET A 286 -15.52 4.03 6.41
C MET A 286 -16.67 5.01 6.20
N THR A 287 -16.61 5.78 5.11
CA THR A 287 -17.74 6.60 4.63
C THR A 287 -17.60 6.89 3.15
N ASN A 288 -18.63 7.44 2.51
CA ASN A 288 -18.55 7.80 1.09
C ASN A 288 -18.01 9.23 0.87
N PRO A 289 -17.33 9.49 -0.26
CA PRO A 289 -16.83 10.81 -0.65
C PRO A 289 -17.91 11.92 -0.65
N ASP A 290 -19.15 11.65 -1.08
CA ASP A 290 -20.23 12.65 -1.11
C ASP A 290 -20.52 13.24 0.29
N LYS A 291 -20.54 12.41 1.33
CA LYS A 291 -20.72 12.88 2.72
C LYS A 291 -19.55 13.76 3.19
N ARG A 292 -18.34 13.40 2.80
CA ARG A 292 -17.12 14.14 3.18
C ARG A 292 -17.03 15.50 2.49
N THR A 293 -17.45 15.55 1.24
CA THR A 293 -17.30 16.71 0.36
C THR A 293 -18.50 17.66 0.48
N ARG A 294 -19.70 17.21 0.15
CA ARG A 294 -20.93 18.03 0.12
C ARG A 294 -21.49 18.34 1.50
N ARG A 295 -21.46 17.39 2.44
CA ARG A 295 -21.93 17.62 3.82
C ARG A 295 -20.82 18.09 4.77
N GLY A 296 -19.56 17.91 4.39
CA GLY A 296 -18.40 18.25 5.22
C GLY A 296 -18.19 17.32 6.42
N ASP A 297 -18.74 16.10 6.37
CA ASP A 297 -18.60 15.11 7.43
C ASP A 297 -17.11 14.75 7.61
N GLY A 298 -16.56 15.04 8.78
CA GLY A 298 -15.16 14.75 9.13
C GLY A 298 -15.00 13.52 10.02
N CYS A 299 -13.80 13.37 10.58
CA CYS A 299 -13.53 12.41 11.65
C CYS A 299 -14.50 12.66 12.83
N ARG A 300 -15.24 11.62 13.23
CA ARG A 300 -16.20 11.69 14.35
C ARG A 300 -15.51 11.83 15.70
N GLU A 301 -14.29 11.33 15.82
CA GLU A 301 -13.48 11.43 17.03
C GLU A 301 -12.88 12.84 17.20
N CYS A 302 -12.66 13.57 16.10
CA CYS A 302 -12.20 14.96 16.11
C CYS A 302 -13.36 15.98 16.01
N SER A 303 -14.61 15.55 16.23
CA SER A 303 -15.77 16.43 16.08
C SER A 303 -15.67 17.59 17.08
N PRO A 304 -15.72 18.87 16.63
CA PRO A 304 -15.53 20.01 17.52
C PRO A 304 -16.71 20.10 18.50
N ILE A 305 -16.48 19.75 19.76
CA ILE A 305 -17.39 20.11 20.85
C ILE A 305 -17.11 21.59 21.20
N GLY A 306 -17.84 22.51 20.55
CA GLY A 306 -17.90 23.93 20.95
C GLY A 306 -17.95 24.99 19.86
N VAL A 307 -17.80 24.67 18.57
CA VAL A 307 -17.97 25.62 17.44
C VAL A 307 -18.65 24.88 16.28
N SER A 308 -19.74 25.44 15.75
CA SER A 308 -20.51 24.79 14.67
C SER A 308 -19.83 24.95 13.31
N ALA A 309 -19.79 23.90 12.50
CA ALA A 309 -19.31 24.00 11.11
C ALA A 309 -20.19 24.93 10.26
N ARG A 310 -21.43 25.20 10.67
CA ARG A 310 -22.31 26.18 10.03
C ARG A 310 -21.96 27.61 10.44
N GLN A 311 -21.65 27.82 11.73
CA GLN A 311 -21.16 29.09 12.26
C GLN A 311 -19.87 29.53 11.55
N ILE A 312 -18.87 28.64 11.43
CA ILE A 312 -17.60 28.97 10.75
C ILE A 312 -17.82 29.34 9.27
N ARG A 313 -18.72 28.63 8.58
CA ARG A 313 -19.05 28.98 7.19
C ARG A 313 -19.73 30.34 7.10
N LEU A 314 -20.70 30.63 7.98
CA LEU A 314 -21.34 31.94 8.03
C LEU A 314 -20.32 33.06 8.29
N GLU A 315 -19.42 32.86 9.26
CA GLU A 315 -18.34 33.81 9.57
C GLU A 315 -17.47 34.13 8.35
N CYS A 316 -17.01 33.10 7.64
CA CYS A 316 -16.20 33.27 6.43
C CYS A 316 -16.95 33.97 5.30
N GLU A 317 -18.23 33.62 5.08
CA GLU A 317 -19.06 34.26 4.05
C GLU A 317 -19.34 35.74 4.36
N LEU A 318 -19.66 36.08 5.63
CA LEU A 318 -19.86 37.47 6.04
C LEU A 318 -18.58 38.30 5.88
N HIS A 319 -17.43 37.75 6.24
CA HIS A 319 -16.13 38.38 5.99
C HIS A 319 -15.89 38.60 4.49
N ALA A 320 -16.15 37.59 3.65
CA ALA A 320 -15.98 37.70 2.20
C ALA A 320 -16.95 38.70 1.54
N ALA A 321 -18.16 38.86 2.10
CA ALA A 321 -19.12 39.89 1.70
C ALA A 321 -18.68 41.32 2.10
N GLY A 322 -17.53 41.47 2.77
CA GLY A 322 -16.92 42.76 3.12
C GLY A 322 -17.31 43.30 4.50
N LEU A 323 -17.79 42.45 5.41
CA LEU A 323 -18.04 42.85 6.80
C LEU A 323 -16.77 42.74 7.66
N PRO A 324 -16.58 43.62 8.67
CA PRO A 324 -15.39 43.67 9.52
C PRO A 324 -15.43 42.60 10.61
N VAL A 325 -15.54 41.33 10.22
CA VAL A 325 -15.59 40.18 11.11
C VAL A 325 -14.21 39.93 11.72
N VAL A 326 -14.15 39.79 13.05
CA VAL A 326 -12.91 39.46 13.77
C VAL A 326 -12.91 37.98 14.13
N ALA A 327 -11.91 37.26 13.62
CA ALA A 327 -11.75 35.83 13.86
C ALA A 327 -11.48 35.51 15.35
N GLY A 328 -11.94 34.34 15.80
CA GLY A 328 -11.57 33.78 17.11
C GLY A 328 -12.44 34.20 18.29
N HIS A 329 -13.67 34.69 18.03
CA HIS A 329 -14.69 35.01 19.03
C HIS A 329 -14.15 35.91 20.17
N PRO A 330 -13.73 37.15 19.86
CA PRO A 330 -13.13 38.03 20.85
C PRO A 330 -14.10 38.30 22.02
N PRO A 331 -13.59 38.43 23.26
CA PRO A 331 -14.43 38.76 24.41
C PRO A 331 -14.98 40.19 24.28
N ILE A 332 -16.28 40.35 24.49
CA ILE A 332 -16.99 41.63 24.52
C ILE A 332 -17.09 42.08 25.97
N LEU A 333 -16.51 43.25 26.27
CA LEU A 333 -16.60 43.85 27.60
C LEU A 333 -18.00 44.44 27.79
N VAL A 334 -18.69 43.97 28.83
CA VAL A 334 -20.03 44.45 29.20
C VAL A 334 -19.99 44.92 30.66
N PRO A 335 -20.43 46.16 30.97
CA PRO A 335 -20.42 46.69 32.33
C PRO A 335 -21.15 45.77 33.33
N GLY A 336 -20.58 45.62 34.53
CA GLY A 336 -21.22 44.88 35.62
C GLY A 336 -21.26 43.35 35.48
N ARG A 337 -20.62 42.76 34.46
CA ARG A 337 -20.53 41.30 34.30
C ARG A 337 -19.18 40.86 33.72
N ARG A 338 -18.93 39.55 33.76
CA ARG A 338 -17.81 38.95 33.01
C ARG A 338 -18.03 39.16 31.52
N ALA A 339 -16.93 39.35 30.79
CA ALA A 339 -16.93 39.52 29.34
C ALA A 339 -17.79 38.44 28.66
N VAL A 340 -18.64 38.89 27.76
CA VAL A 340 -19.54 38.04 26.97
C VAL A 340 -18.80 37.56 25.74
N ARG A 341 -18.97 36.30 25.35
CA ARG A 341 -18.54 35.81 24.05
C ARG A 341 -19.77 35.60 23.18
N ALA A 342 -19.60 35.86 21.89
CA ALA A 342 -20.62 35.65 20.88
C ALA A 342 -20.02 34.94 19.67
N ASP A 343 -20.88 34.30 18.88
CA ASP A 343 -20.46 33.44 17.79
C ASP A 343 -19.75 34.18 16.65
N ILE A 344 -20.20 35.36 16.25
CA ILE A 344 -19.55 36.18 15.23
C ILE A 344 -19.57 37.63 15.74
N VAL A 345 -18.40 38.26 15.80
CA VAL A 345 -18.24 39.60 16.39
C VAL A 345 -17.64 40.54 15.36
N MET A 346 -18.26 41.71 15.21
CA MET A 346 -17.82 42.79 14.34
C MET A 346 -17.65 44.07 15.17
N PRO A 347 -16.52 44.22 15.91
CA PRO A 347 -16.33 45.32 16.85
C PRO A 347 -16.38 46.71 16.21
N ALA A 348 -15.87 46.84 14.98
CA ALA A 348 -15.83 48.12 14.26
C ALA A 348 -17.21 48.75 14.03
N ILE A 349 -18.27 47.95 14.08
CA ILE A 349 -19.67 48.39 13.89
C ILE A 349 -20.57 48.02 15.08
N HIS A 350 -20.00 47.61 16.21
CA HIS A 350 -20.71 47.11 17.41
C HIS A 350 -21.84 46.11 17.07
N PHE A 351 -21.54 45.13 16.23
CA PHE A 351 -22.51 44.15 15.75
C PHE A 351 -22.13 42.72 16.14
N VAL A 352 -23.12 41.92 16.51
CA VAL A 352 -22.98 40.52 16.90
C VAL A 352 -24.00 39.66 16.14
N VAL A 353 -23.54 38.51 15.65
CA VAL A 353 -24.41 37.43 15.15
C VAL A 353 -24.21 36.18 16.01
N GLU A 354 -25.28 35.70 16.64
CA GLU A 354 -25.32 34.42 17.37
C GLU A 354 -25.96 33.33 16.48
N TYR A 355 -25.36 32.15 16.41
CA TYR A 355 -25.90 30.99 15.68
C TYR A 355 -26.45 29.95 16.65
N ASP A 356 -27.75 30.00 16.89
CA ASP A 356 -28.42 29.17 17.89
C ASP A 356 -28.84 27.81 17.32
N GLY A 357 -27.97 26.82 17.47
CA GLY A 357 -28.28 25.42 17.13
C GLY A 357 -29.19 24.76 18.16
N VAL A 358 -30.17 23.94 17.70
CA VAL A 358 -31.15 23.26 18.58
C VAL A 358 -30.49 22.46 19.68
N ARG A 359 -29.34 21.82 19.39
CA ARG A 359 -28.61 20.98 20.33
C ARG A 359 -28.13 21.74 21.57
N PHE A 360 -27.77 23.01 21.42
CA PHE A 360 -27.13 23.79 22.49
C PHE A 360 -28.07 24.78 23.16
N HIS A 361 -29.14 25.23 22.47
CA HIS A 361 -30.04 26.27 22.97
C HIS A 361 -31.43 25.77 23.41
N ARG A 362 -31.73 24.47 23.25
CA ARG A 362 -33.00 23.90 23.74
C ARG A 362 -33.11 24.07 25.26
N GLY A 363 -34.18 24.74 25.71
CA GLY A 363 -34.46 24.97 27.14
C GLY A 363 -33.64 26.08 27.80
N LEU A 364 -32.87 26.87 27.04
CA LEU A 364 -32.01 27.94 27.56
C LEU A 364 -32.53 29.36 27.25
N GLN A 365 -33.81 29.52 26.91
CA GLN A 365 -34.40 30.79 26.44
C GLN A 365 -34.10 31.98 27.36
N GLN A 366 -34.30 31.83 28.67
CA GLN A 366 -34.03 32.90 29.64
C GLN A 366 -32.56 33.31 29.68
N ARG A 367 -31.64 32.36 29.45
CA ARG A 367 -30.20 32.63 29.42
C ARG A 367 -29.84 33.41 28.15
N ASP A 368 -30.38 33.00 27.01
CA ASP A 368 -30.17 33.66 25.72
C ASP A 368 -30.72 35.10 25.75
N GLN A 369 -31.93 35.31 26.28
CA GLN A 369 -32.53 36.64 26.47
C GLN A 369 -31.67 37.55 27.36
N ARG A 370 -31.16 37.03 28.49
CA ARG A 370 -30.26 37.79 29.38
C ARG A 370 -28.91 38.12 28.73
N GLN A 371 -28.46 37.31 27.76
CA GLN A 371 -27.25 37.60 27.00
C GLN A 371 -27.52 38.72 26.00
N THR A 372 -28.59 38.61 25.21
CA THR A 372 -29.01 39.64 24.25
C THR A 372 -29.19 40.99 24.92
N ALA A 373 -30.01 41.06 25.98
CA ALA A 373 -30.27 42.30 26.70
C ALA A 373 -28.99 42.93 27.28
N ALA A 374 -28.02 42.12 27.73
CA ALA A 374 -26.77 42.66 28.26
C ALA A 374 -25.84 43.22 27.17
N LEU A 375 -25.86 42.63 25.97
CA LEU A 375 -25.12 43.15 24.82
C LEU A 375 -25.77 44.42 24.29
N GLU A 376 -27.10 44.44 24.15
CA GLU A 376 -27.87 45.61 23.73
C GLU A 376 -27.71 46.78 24.70
N ASN A 377 -27.78 46.53 26.02
CA ASN A 377 -27.51 47.54 27.04
C ASN A 377 -26.06 48.06 27.01
N ALA A 378 -25.12 47.30 26.45
CA ALA A 378 -23.75 47.74 26.20
C ALA A 378 -23.55 48.42 24.84
N GLY A 379 -24.64 48.68 24.10
CA GLY A 379 -24.62 49.39 22.82
C GLY A 379 -24.37 48.51 21.60
N TRP A 380 -24.53 47.18 21.73
CA TRP A 380 -24.35 46.25 20.61
C TRP A 380 -25.66 45.89 19.94
N THR A 381 -25.67 45.87 18.60
CA THR A 381 -26.76 45.29 17.82
C THR A 381 -26.57 43.78 17.77
N VAL A 382 -27.57 43.03 18.24
CA VAL A 382 -27.53 41.55 18.29
C VAL A 382 -28.52 40.98 17.28
N VAL A 383 -28.03 40.12 16.39
CA VAL A 383 -28.86 39.27 15.52
C VAL A 383 -28.70 37.81 15.93
N ARG A 384 -29.82 37.09 16.06
CA ARG A 384 -29.80 35.65 16.36
C ARG A 384 -30.31 34.83 15.18
N VAL A 385 -29.45 33.99 14.62
CA VAL A 385 -29.79 32.98 13.61
C VAL A 385 -30.25 31.73 14.34
N ARG A 386 -31.56 31.51 14.42
CA ARG A 386 -32.19 30.45 15.22
C ARG A 386 -32.67 29.31 14.35
N GLU A 387 -32.31 28.08 14.70
CA GLU A 387 -32.86 26.91 14.00
C GLU A 387 -34.36 26.75 14.30
N THR A 388 -35.18 26.42 13.29
CA THR A 388 -36.66 26.40 13.33
C THR A 388 -37.35 25.58 14.43
N ARG A 389 -36.62 24.77 15.21
CA ARG A 389 -37.16 24.03 16.37
C ARG A 389 -36.98 24.76 17.70
N LEU A 390 -36.40 25.96 17.70
CA LEU A 390 -36.29 26.83 18.87
C LEU A 390 -37.45 27.82 18.90
N THR A 391 -37.86 28.22 20.10
CA THR A 391 -38.84 29.30 20.24
C THR A 391 -38.16 30.66 20.00
N SER A 392 -38.95 31.63 19.54
CA SER A 392 -38.54 33.03 19.44
C SER A 392 -38.20 33.61 20.82
N LEU A 393 -37.23 34.50 20.87
CA LEU A 393 -36.83 35.28 22.04
C LEU A 393 -37.26 36.74 21.96
N GLY A 394 -37.73 37.20 20.79
CA GLY A 394 -37.97 38.60 20.45
C GLY A 394 -36.71 39.31 19.94
N GLY A 395 -36.89 40.49 19.34
CA GLY A 395 -35.79 41.29 18.77
C GLY A 395 -35.42 40.90 17.33
N ASN A 396 -34.14 41.03 16.97
CA ASN A 396 -33.66 40.77 15.61
C ASN A 396 -33.32 39.28 15.42
N GLU A 397 -34.29 38.48 14.97
CA GLU A 397 -34.14 37.04 14.81
C GLU A 397 -34.34 36.59 13.35
N LEU A 398 -33.58 35.57 12.94
CA LEU A 398 -33.74 34.89 11.66
C LEU A 398 -33.92 33.40 11.88
N PHE A 399 -35.02 32.85 11.39
CA PHE A 399 -35.26 31.42 11.46
C PHE A 399 -34.71 30.68 10.24
N VAL A 400 -33.90 29.66 10.50
CA VAL A 400 -33.25 28.86 9.46
C VAL A 400 -33.49 27.37 9.68
N SER A 401 -33.57 26.62 8.58
CA SER A 401 -33.60 25.16 8.68
C SER A 401 -32.19 24.62 8.97
N PRO A 402 -32.03 23.57 9.81
CA PRO A 402 -30.71 22.97 10.08
C PRO A 402 -29.97 22.48 8.83
N VAL A 403 -30.70 22.22 7.73
CA VAL A 403 -30.15 21.76 6.44
C VAL A 403 -30.12 22.85 5.37
N GLU A 404 -30.48 24.09 5.70
CA GLU A 404 -30.49 25.20 4.75
C GLU A 404 -29.09 25.47 4.19
N PRO A 405 -28.91 25.70 2.88
CA PRO A 405 -27.61 26.06 2.32
C PRO A 405 -27.03 27.30 2.99
N ILE A 406 -25.72 27.33 3.22
CA ILE A 406 -25.11 28.45 3.94
C ILE A 406 -25.28 29.78 3.19
N LYS A 407 -25.19 29.77 1.86
CA LYS A 407 -25.45 30.93 1.00
C LYS A 407 -26.80 31.60 1.30
N SER A 408 -27.86 30.79 1.42
CA SER A 408 -29.22 31.27 1.74
C SER A 408 -29.27 31.90 3.14
N VAL A 409 -28.59 31.29 4.12
CA VAL A 409 -28.50 31.84 5.48
C VAL A 409 -27.71 33.15 5.48
N THR A 410 -26.58 33.22 4.77
CA THR A 410 -25.78 34.44 4.65
C THR A 410 -26.60 35.57 4.06
N LEU A 411 -27.34 35.34 2.97
CA LEU A 411 -28.20 36.36 2.35
C LEU A 411 -29.22 36.92 3.34
N LYS A 412 -29.94 36.05 4.07
CA LYS A 412 -30.89 36.49 5.10
C LYS A 412 -30.24 37.36 6.17
N VAL A 413 -29.03 36.99 6.62
CA VAL A 413 -28.27 37.77 7.61
C VAL A 413 -27.86 39.12 7.02
N LEU A 414 -27.33 39.14 5.79
CA LEU A 414 -26.92 40.37 5.12
C LEU A 414 -28.10 41.32 4.87
N ASP A 415 -29.25 40.80 4.44
CA ASP A 415 -30.47 41.59 4.22
C ASP A 415 -30.97 42.21 5.53
N LEU A 416 -31.00 41.43 6.63
CA LEU A 416 -31.37 41.95 7.94
C LEU A 416 -30.36 42.98 8.46
N MET A 417 -29.06 42.73 8.28
CA MET A 417 -28.01 43.69 8.64
C MET A 417 -28.17 45.01 7.86
N SER A 418 -28.48 44.93 6.57
CA SER A 418 -28.76 46.10 5.74
C SER A 418 -29.98 46.87 6.23
N ALA A 419 -31.06 46.17 6.60
CA ALA A 419 -32.27 46.79 7.16
C ALA A 419 -32.02 47.46 8.51
N LEU A 420 -31.05 46.96 9.29
CA LEU A 420 -30.60 47.54 10.55
C LEU A 420 -29.57 48.68 10.38
N GLY A 421 -29.27 49.09 9.15
CA GLY A 421 -28.34 50.20 8.86
C GLY A 421 -26.86 49.80 8.75
N HIS A 422 -26.56 48.50 8.63
CA HIS A 422 -25.21 47.96 8.52
C HIS A 422 -25.01 47.16 7.22
N PRO A 423 -25.12 47.78 6.03
CA PRO A 423 -24.96 47.07 4.76
C PRO A 423 -23.52 46.56 4.58
N ALA A 424 -23.38 45.34 4.07
CA ALA A 424 -22.07 44.81 3.71
C ALA A 424 -21.54 45.49 2.43
N ALA A 425 -20.23 45.74 2.37
CA ALA A 425 -19.60 46.45 1.25
C ALA A 425 -19.85 45.80 -0.12
N HIS A 426 -20.06 44.47 -0.15
CA HIS A 426 -20.25 43.71 -1.37
C HIS A 426 -21.63 43.02 -1.46
N LEU A 427 -22.65 43.52 -0.74
CA LEU A 427 -23.99 42.92 -0.71
C LEU A 427 -24.57 42.70 -2.13
N ALA A 428 -24.59 43.74 -2.97
CA ALA A 428 -25.18 43.64 -4.31
C ALA A 428 -24.49 42.59 -5.20
N ALA A 429 -23.16 42.51 -5.13
CA ALA A 429 -22.38 41.52 -5.87
C ALA A 429 -22.58 40.10 -5.29
N TYR A 430 -22.65 39.98 -3.97
CA TYR A 430 -22.88 38.69 -3.31
C TYR A 430 -24.28 38.14 -3.62
N SER A 431 -25.31 38.98 -3.69
CA SER A 431 -26.70 38.55 -3.91
C SER A 431 -26.98 38.00 -5.30
N VAL A 432 -26.27 38.46 -6.33
CA VAL A 432 -26.46 37.98 -7.72
C VAL A 432 -25.64 36.72 -8.02
N ASP A 433 -24.58 36.46 -7.26
CA ASP A 433 -23.77 35.26 -7.41
C ASP A 433 -24.46 34.06 -6.77
N PRO A 434 -24.80 33.00 -7.53
CA PRO A 434 -25.44 31.81 -6.98
C PRO A 434 -24.54 31.02 -6.02
N GLU A 435 -23.22 31.20 -6.07
CA GLU A 435 -22.26 30.43 -5.30
C GLU A 435 -21.82 31.15 -4.00
N PRO A 436 -21.42 30.40 -2.96
CA PRO A 436 -20.75 30.94 -1.78
C PRO A 436 -19.32 31.39 -2.13
N TRP A 437 -18.85 32.50 -1.55
CA TRP A 437 -17.55 33.10 -1.89
C TRP A 437 -16.38 32.54 -1.07
N ALA A 438 -16.66 31.97 0.10
CA ALA A 438 -15.65 31.64 1.10
C ALA A 438 -15.64 30.15 1.49
N GLU A 439 -16.30 29.27 0.75
CA GLU A 439 -16.39 27.83 1.11
C GLU A 439 -15.00 27.18 1.23
N ALA A 440 -14.02 27.55 0.39
CA ALA A 440 -12.64 27.06 0.52
C ALA A 440 -11.96 27.52 1.83
N ALA A 441 -12.12 28.79 2.19
CA ALA A 441 -11.58 29.33 3.44
C ALA A 441 -12.28 28.71 4.66
N ALA A 442 -13.60 28.55 4.60
CA ALA A 442 -14.39 27.93 5.64
C ALA A 442 -14.01 26.45 5.84
N ARG A 443 -13.77 25.70 4.77
CA ARG A 443 -13.28 24.32 4.84
C ARG A 443 -11.92 24.22 5.52
N LYS A 444 -10.98 25.11 5.16
CA LYS A 444 -9.67 25.20 5.83
C LYS A 444 -9.82 25.53 7.31
N ALA A 445 -10.71 26.46 7.68
CA ALA A 445 -10.97 26.83 9.06
C ALA A 445 -11.63 25.69 9.86
N ILE A 446 -12.63 25.02 9.29
CA ILE A 446 -13.27 23.83 9.88
C ILE A 446 -12.24 22.72 10.10
N HIS A 447 -11.35 22.48 9.13
CA HIS A 447 -10.26 21.51 9.27
C HIS A 447 -9.29 21.92 10.39
N ARG A 448 -8.86 23.19 10.46
CA ARG A 448 -8.00 23.70 11.54
C ARG A 448 -8.63 23.62 12.93
N HIS A 449 -9.94 23.84 13.05
CA HIS A 449 -10.66 23.65 14.33
C HIS A 449 -10.79 22.17 14.74
N ARG A 450 -10.51 21.22 13.83
CA ARG A 450 -10.46 19.77 14.09
C ARG A 450 -9.05 19.27 14.44
N THR A 451 -8.00 20.06 14.28
CA THR A 451 -6.59 19.63 14.43
C THR A 451 -5.96 19.93 15.80
N VAL A 452 -6.72 20.44 16.77
CA VAL A 452 -6.20 20.70 18.11
C VAL A 452 -7.21 20.22 19.15
N SER A 453 -6.83 19.20 19.91
CA SER A 453 -7.59 18.68 21.05
C SER A 453 -6.96 19.11 22.37
N PHE A 454 -7.74 19.09 23.45
CA PHE A 454 -7.25 19.37 24.79
C PHE A 454 -6.14 18.37 25.17
N ALA A 455 -6.28 17.10 24.79
CA ALA A 455 -5.23 16.10 24.99
C ALA A 455 -3.93 16.39 24.22
N SER A 456 -4.01 16.87 22.98
CA SER A 456 -2.80 17.17 22.19
C SER A 456 -2.07 18.44 22.66
N GLU A 457 -2.79 19.46 23.13
CA GLU A 457 -2.18 20.72 23.58
C GLU A 457 -1.81 20.69 25.07
N ASN A 458 -2.52 19.90 25.89
CA ASN A 458 -2.38 19.85 27.34
C ASN A 458 -2.37 18.40 27.86
N PRO A 459 -1.37 17.58 27.50
CA PRO A 459 -1.35 16.14 27.80
C PRO A 459 -1.39 15.83 29.31
N ASP A 460 -0.69 16.63 30.13
CA ASP A 460 -0.66 16.43 31.58
C ASP A 460 -2.00 16.72 32.24
N LEU A 461 -2.70 17.76 31.77
CA LEU A 461 -4.03 18.11 32.28
C LEU A 461 -5.10 17.14 31.77
N ALA A 462 -4.92 16.57 30.58
CA ALA A 462 -5.82 15.58 30.02
C ALA A 462 -5.90 14.30 30.86
N ALA A 463 -4.81 13.94 31.57
CA ALA A 463 -4.80 12.84 32.54
C ALA A 463 -5.69 13.08 33.77
N GLU A 464 -6.10 14.34 34.03
CA GLU A 464 -7.08 14.68 35.06
C GLU A 464 -8.51 14.73 34.53
N PHE A 465 -8.75 14.54 33.24
CA PHE A 465 -10.08 14.48 32.66
C PHE A 465 -10.71 13.12 32.99
N ASP A 466 -11.99 13.09 33.41
CA ASP A 466 -12.66 11.85 33.83
C ASP A 466 -13.75 11.45 32.81
N PRO A 467 -13.47 10.56 31.84
CA PRO A 467 -14.46 10.19 30.82
C PRO A 467 -15.70 9.52 31.39
N ALA A 468 -15.56 8.74 32.46
CA ALA A 468 -16.68 8.03 33.09
C ALA A 468 -17.70 9.01 33.68
N LYS A 469 -17.25 10.16 34.18
CA LYS A 469 -18.11 11.23 34.72
C LYS A 469 -18.54 12.27 33.68
N ASN A 470 -18.12 12.12 32.43
CA ASN A 470 -18.46 13.01 31.32
C ASN A 470 -19.13 12.24 30.17
N ASP A 471 -19.97 11.26 30.49
CA ASP A 471 -20.76 10.48 29.51
C ASP A 471 -19.91 9.85 28.39
N GLY A 472 -18.69 9.41 28.73
CA GLY A 472 -17.76 8.79 27.80
C GLY A 472 -16.99 9.76 26.89
N VAL A 473 -17.18 11.08 27.04
CA VAL A 473 -16.38 12.10 26.34
C VAL A 473 -14.92 12.00 26.81
N ARG A 474 -13.97 12.04 25.87
CA ARG A 474 -12.53 12.00 26.14
C ARG A 474 -11.86 13.34 25.87
N ALA A 475 -10.72 13.57 26.51
CA ALA A 475 -9.97 14.83 26.41
C ALA A 475 -9.44 15.14 25.00
N ASP A 476 -9.30 14.13 24.14
CA ASP A 476 -8.93 14.29 22.73
C ASP A 476 -10.13 14.64 21.82
N GLN A 477 -11.35 14.59 22.36
CA GLN A 477 -12.60 14.92 21.65
C GLN A 477 -13.08 16.35 21.94
N ILE A 478 -12.35 17.10 22.78
CA ILE A 478 -12.73 18.44 23.20
C ILE A 478 -11.64 19.45 22.81
N HIS A 479 -12.04 20.64 22.38
CA HIS A 479 -11.10 21.69 22.01
C HIS A 479 -10.49 22.36 23.27
N PRO A 480 -9.20 22.74 23.27
CA PRO A 480 -8.53 23.31 24.44
C PRO A 480 -9.21 24.53 25.04
N ARG A 481 -9.81 25.35 24.17
CA ARG A 481 -10.49 26.60 24.50
C ARG A 481 -12.00 26.42 24.72
N SER A 482 -12.47 25.17 24.84
CA SER A 482 -13.88 24.90 25.09
C SER A 482 -14.31 25.52 26.42
N HIS A 483 -15.47 26.15 26.41
CA HIS A 483 -16.14 26.72 27.58
C HIS A 483 -17.22 25.80 28.16
N THR A 484 -17.38 24.60 27.58
CA THR A 484 -18.19 23.54 28.17
C THR A 484 -17.52 23.05 29.45
N LYS A 485 -18.30 22.92 30.52
CA LYS A 485 -17.80 22.39 31.78
C LYS A 485 -17.72 20.87 31.69
N PHE A 486 -16.60 20.33 32.13
CA PHE A 486 -16.39 18.90 32.29
C PHE A 486 -15.95 18.61 33.73
N VAL A 487 -16.14 17.37 34.15
CA VAL A 487 -15.68 16.86 35.44
C VAL A 487 -14.22 16.42 35.33
N TRP A 488 -13.40 16.85 36.28
CA TRP A 488 -11.98 16.54 36.39
C TRP A 488 -11.70 15.88 37.73
N THR A 489 -10.70 15.00 37.78
CA THR A 489 -10.24 14.29 38.96
C THR A 489 -8.76 14.58 39.21
N CYS A 490 -8.44 15.16 40.36
CA CYS A 490 -7.10 15.64 40.69
C CYS A 490 -6.19 14.44 40.96
N ARG A 491 -5.04 14.35 40.29
CA ARG A 491 -4.08 13.26 40.52
C ARG A 491 -3.35 13.36 41.86
N GLU A 492 -3.22 14.56 42.44
CA GLU A 492 -2.55 14.76 43.72
C GLU A 492 -3.41 14.38 44.94
N CYS A 493 -4.73 14.58 44.88
CA CYS A 493 -5.60 14.46 46.06
C CYS A 493 -6.93 13.75 45.84
N GLY A 494 -7.21 13.27 44.62
CA GLY A 494 -8.45 12.59 44.25
C GLY A 494 -9.70 13.48 44.24
N HIS A 495 -9.56 14.78 44.48
CA HIS A 495 -10.69 15.70 44.46
C HIS A 495 -11.29 15.81 43.06
N THR A 496 -12.61 15.74 42.99
CA THR A 496 -13.36 15.89 41.74
C THR A 496 -14.04 17.25 41.70
N TRP A 497 -13.95 17.94 40.56
CA TRP A 497 -14.58 19.25 40.37
C TRP A 497 -14.95 19.50 38.92
N SER A 498 -15.93 20.38 38.71
CA SER A 498 -16.41 20.77 37.38
C SER A 498 -15.81 22.11 36.95
N THR A 499 -15.12 22.14 35.82
CA THR A 499 -14.60 23.38 35.22
C THR A 499 -14.40 23.24 33.71
N THR A 500 -14.09 24.34 33.03
CA THR A 500 -13.90 24.38 31.58
C THR A 500 -12.46 24.03 31.16
N PRO A 501 -12.24 23.35 30.03
CA PRO A 501 -10.94 23.13 29.41
C PRO A 501 -10.13 24.44 29.26
N ALA A 502 -10.78 25.53 28.82
CA ALA A 502 -10.10 26.82 28.67
C ALA A 502 -9.39 27.29 29.96
N LEU A 503 -10.08 27.25 31.10
CA LEU A 503 -9.51 27.64 32.40
C LEU A 503 -8.42 26.66 32.88
N ARG A 504 -8.56 25.38 32.57
CA ARG A 504 -7.53 24.37 32.88
C ARG A 504 -6.24 24.69 32.13
N ALA A 505 -6.34 24.97 30.83
CA ALA A 505 -5.20 25.30 29.96
C ALA A 505 -4.49 26.59 30.40
N THR A 506 -5.20 27.56 30.98
CA THR A 506 -4.59 28.81 31.50
C THR A 506 -4.05 28.69 32.93
N GLY A 507 -3.93 27.48 33.48
CA GLY A 507 -3.25 27.22 34.76
C GLY A 507 -4.15 27.11 36.00
N HIS A 508 -5.49 27.10 35.86
CA HIS A 508 -6.37 26.86 37.00
C HIS A 508 -6.47 25.35 37.33
N GLY A 509 -5.72 24.93 38.36
CA GLY A 509 -5.71 23.55 38.85
C GLY A 509 -6.78 23.22 39.90
N CYS A 510 -6.56 22.12 40.62
CA CYS A 510 -7.48 21.63 41.66
C CYS A 510 -7.72 22.68 42.77
N PRO A 511 -8.98 23.06 43.05
CA PRO A 511 -9.29 24.05 44.07
C PRO A 511 -8.92 23.56 45.47
N LYS A 512 -9.12 22.28 45.79
CA LYS A 512 -8.75 21.69 47.10
C LYS A 512 -7.24 21.78 47.36
N CYS A 513 -6.41 21.47 46.36
CA CYS A 513 -4.95 21.63 46.46
C CYS A 513 -4.55 23.10 46.56
N GLY A 514 -5.21 23.98 45.79
CA GLY A 514 -5.01 25.43 45.87
C GLY A 514 -5.25 25.96 47.29
N TYR A 515 -6.38 25.61 47.90
CA TYR A 515 -6.70 26.01 49.28
C TYR A 515 -5.68 25.46 50.29
N ARG A 516 -5.24 24.21 50.15
CA ARG A 516 -4.22 23.61 51.02
C ARG A 516 -2.90 24.38 50.97
N ARG A 517 -2.40 24.69 49.77
CA ARG A 517 -1.15 25.46 49.57
C ARG A 517 -1.24 26.87 50.17
N VAL A 518 -2.37 27.54 49.98
CA VAL A 518 -2.63 28.86 50.58
C VAL A 518 -2.68 28.76 52.11
N GLY A 519 -3.33 27.73 52.65
CA GLY A 519 -3.39 27.46 54.09
C GLY A 519 -2.01 27.21 54.70
N GLU A 520 -1.18 26.39 54.07
CA GLU A 520 0.20 26.13 54.50
C GLU A 520 1.04 27.41 54.49
N LYS A 521 1.01 28.18 53.39
CA LYS A 521 1.72 29.47 53.30
C LYS A 521 1.28 30.43 54.40
N ARG A 522 -0.02 30.51 54.69
CA ARG A 522 -0.57 31.36 55.76
C ARG A 522 -0.23 30.86 57.17
N SER A 523 0.01 29.56 57.36
CA SER A 523 0.36 28.98 58.66
C SER A 523 1.81 29.24 59.07
N ARG A 524 2.72 29.46 58.12
CA ARG A 524 4.14 29.74 58.39
C ARG A 524 4.32 31.13 59.01
N PRO A 525 5.04 31.27 60.13
CA PRO A 525 5.35 32.60 60.67
C PRO A 525 6.22 33.39 59.69
N PRO A 526 6.05 34.73 59.59
CA PRO A 526 7.04 35.57 58.94
C PRO A 526 8.34 35.60 59.75
N ASP A 527 9.43 36.07 59.16
CA ASP A 527 10.72 36.19 59.85
C ASP A 527 10.58 37.06 61.11
N GLY A 528 11.09 36.57 62.25
CA GLY A 528 10.93 37.19 63.57
C GLY A 528 9.51 37.11 64.17
N GLY A 529 8.55 36.49 63.48
CA GLY A 529 7.15 36.38 63.91
C GLY A 529 6.74 35.01 64.46
N SER A 530 7.71 34.14 64.77
CA SER A 530 7.42 32.81 65.31
C SER A 530 7.09 32.85 66.81
N PHE A 531 6.57 31.74 67.34
CA PHE A 531 6.32 31.61 68.78
C PHE A 531 7.62 31.64 69.59
N ALA A 532 8.72 31.10 69.05
CA ALA A 532 10.03 31.18 69.69
C ALA A 532 10.56 32.61 69.77
N ASP A 533 10.41 33.38 68.69
CA ASP A 533 10.93 34.74 68.60
C ASP A 533 10.19 35.68 69.53
N LEU A 534 8.86 35.58 69.56
CA LEU A 534 7.99 36.49 70.31
C LEU A 534 7.72 36.04 71.74
N PHE A 535 7.85 34.75 72.06
CA PHE A 535 7.58 34.18 73.39
C PHE A 535 8.67 33.21 73.84
N PRO A 536 9.95 33.63 73.92
CA PRO A 536 11.09 32.73 74.16
C PRO A 536 11.02 32.00 75.50
N ALA A 537 10.51 32.64 76.56
CA ALA A 537 10.34 31.99 77.87
C ALA A 537 9.31 30.86 77.82
N ALA A 538 8.15 31.08 77.19
CA ALA A 538 7.12 30.05 77.02
C ALA A 538 7.57 28.96 76.04
N ALA A 539 8.41 29.29 75.06
CA ALA A 539 8.98 28.33 74.12
C ALA A 539 9.94 27.33 74.77
N ARG A 540 10.60 27.68 75.90
CA ARG A 540 11.44 26.73 76.66
C ARG A 540 10.63 25.58 77.26
N GLU A 541 9.36 25.81 77.53
CA GLU A 541 8.45 24.78 78.03
C GLU A 541 7.91 23.88 76.91
N TRP A 542 8.39 24.02 75.68
CA TRP A 542 8.03 23.09 74.62
C TRP A 542 8.55 21.70 74.93
N HIS A 543 7.66 20.69 74.92
CA HIS A 543 8.06 19.36 75.32
C HIS A 543 9.17 18.81 74.39
N PRO A 544 10.27 18.25 74.93
CA PRO A 544 11.46 17.87 74.16
C PRO A 544 11.23 16.76 73.12
N THR A 545 10.34 15.80 73.39
CA THR A 545 10.15 14.61 72.54
C THR A 545 8.72 14.36 72.04
N ARG A 546 7.68 14.99 72.63
CA ARG A 546 6.27 14.64 72.37
C ARG A 546 5.58 15.46 71.27
N ASN A 547 6.30 16.39 70.63
CA ASN A 547 5.77 17.26 69.57
C ASN A 547 6.20 16.85 68.15
N ALA A 548 6.64 15.59 67.98
CA ALA A 548 7.23 15.11 66.73
C ALA A 548 8.35 16.06 66.24
N SER A 549 8.45 16.32 64.94
CA SER A 549 9.47 17.21 64.36
C SER A 549 9.16 18.70 64.48
N TYR A 550 8.05 19.10 65.12
CA TYR A 550 7.67 20.51 65.23
C TYR A 550 8.47 21.24 66.29
N LYS A 551 9.06 22.36 65.89
CA LYS A 551 9.78 23.29 66.76
C LYS A 551 8.97 24.57 67.02
N PRO A 552 9.16 25.23 68.17
CA PRO A 552 8.51 26.51 68.48
C PRO A 552 8.71 27.60 67.42
N ASN A 553 9.86 27.60 66.73
CA ASN A 553 10.16 28.58 65.67
C ASN A 553 9.41 28.34 64.34
N GLN A 554 8.68 27.23 64.21
CA GLN A 554 7.90 26.89 63.02
C GLN A 554 6.40 27.23 63.16
N VAL A 555 5.98 27.74 64.32
CA VAL A 555 4.56 27.95 64.63
C VAL A 555 4.28 29.40 64.97
N ARG A 556 3.17 29.94 64.46
CA ARG A 556 2.70 31.29 64.81
C ARG A 556 2.14 31.34 66.24
N PRO A 557 2.31 32.45 66.99
CA PRO A 557 1.77 32.56 68.34
C PRO A 557 0.23 32.47 68.45
N ALA A 558 -0.49 32.85 67.39
CA ALA A 558 -1.95 32.75 67.33
C ALA A 558 -2.44 31.36 66.88
N SER A 559 -1.56 30.37 66.74
CA SER A 559 -1.93 29.04 66.27
C SER A 559 -2.85 28.31 67.26
N ASN A 560 -3.95 27.77 66.74
CA ASN A 560 -4.87 26.92 67.48
C ASN A 560 -4.41 25.44 67.56
N ARG A 561 -3.21 25.12 67.05
CA ARG A 561 -2.64 23.78 67.15
C ARG A 561 -2.27 23.45 68.59
N VAL A 562 -2.58 22.23 69.01
CA VAL A 562 -2.28 21.69 70.34
C VAL A 562 -0.92 21.01 70.31
N PHE A 563 -0.09 21.34 71.29
CA PHE A 563 1.21 20.72 71.51
C PHE A 563 1.36 20.34 72.97
N TRP A 564 2.29 19.43 73.24
CA TRP A 564 2.75 19.07 74.57
C TRP A 564 3.72 20.12 75.10
N TRP A 565 3.57 20.44 76.38
CA TRP A 565 4.40 21.37 77.12
C TRP A 565 4.89 20.68 78.38
N GLN A 566 6.10 21.05 78.83
CA GLN A 566 6.70 20.59 80.07
C GLN A 566 7.29 21.80 80.80
N CYS A 567 6.81 22.07 82.02
CA CYS A 567 7.37 23.15 82.83
C CYS A 567 8.62 22.69 83.58
N GLU A 568 9.37 23.63 84.17
CA GLU A 568 10.57 23.33 84.97
C GLU A 568 10.30 22.38 86.15
N ALA A 569 9.10 22.45 86.75
CA ALA A 569 8.67 21.51 87.80
C ALA A 569 8.32 20.09 87.28
N GLY A 570 8.53 19.80 85.99
CA GLY A 570 8.34 18.49 85.38
C GLY A 570 6.91 18.16 84.95
N HIS A 571 5.90 19.00 85.26
CA HIS A 571 4.53 18.76 84.83
C HIS A 571 4.38 18.83 83.31
N GLU A 572 3.73 17.83 82.73
CA GLU A 572 3.43 17.75 81.30
C GLU A 572 1.94 18.01 81.04
N TRP A 573 1.62 18.82 80.03
CA TRP A 573 0.23 19.04 79.60
C TRP A 573 0.11 19.35 78.12
N GLN A 574 -1.09 19.20 77.58
CA GLN A 574 -1.43 19.61 76.23
C GLN A 574 -2.15 20.96 76.24
N ALA A 575 -1.71 21.90 75.41
CA ALA A 575 -2.41 23.17 75.22
C ALA A 575 -2.23 23.71 73.80
N LYS A 576 -3.20 24.50 73.34
CA LYS A 576 -3.09 25.29 72.10
C LYS A 576 -1.96 26.31 72.25
N VAL A 577 -1.18 26.58 71.19
CA VAL A 577 -0.13 27.62 71.24
C VAL A 577 -0.70 28.99 71.61
N ALA A 578 -1.84 29.38 71.03
CA ALA A 578 -2.55 30.61 71.35
C ALA A 578 -2.98 30.70 72.83
N TYR A 579 -3.24 29.55 73.46
CA TYR A 579 -3.58 29.46 74.87
C TYR A 579 -2.32 29.50 75.75
N ARG A 580 -1.29 28.70 75.44
CA ARG A 580 -0.01 28.71 76.17
C ARG A 580 0.63 30.08 76.15
N ARG A 581 0.56 30.81 75.03
CA ARG A 581 1.00 32.21 74.95
C ARG A 581 0.53 33.06 76.13
N ARG A 582 -0.71 32.83 76.60
CA ARG A 582 -1.37 33.62 77.64
C ARG A 582 -1.34 32.97 79.02
N TYR A 583 -1.29 31.65 79.09
CA TYR A 583 -1.45 30.90 80.34
C TYR A 583 -0.37 29.83 80.47
N GLY A 584 0.25 29.72 81.65
CA GLY A 584 1.29 28.74 81.97
C GLY A 584 0.75 27.36 82.39
N CYS A 585 1.60 26.58 83.07
CA CYS A 585 1.28 25.24 83.54
C CYS A 585 0.02 25.22 84.44
N PRO A 586 -1.03 24.45 84.09
CA PRO A 586 -2.26 24.39 84.86
C PRO A 586 -2.09 23.69 86.22
N ALA A 587 -1.09 22.81 86.38
CA ALA A 587 -0.79 22.17 87.66
C ALA A 587 -0.12 23.17 88.62
N CYS A 588 0.93 23.87 88.18
CA CYS A 588 1.59 24.91 88.97
C CYS A 588 0.63 26.02 89.42
N ARG A 589 -0.33 26.40 88.55
CA ARG A 589 -1.38 27.39 88.87
C ARG A 589 -2.36 26.89 89.95
N ARG A 590 -2.58 25.58 90.07
CA ARG A 590 -3.44 25.00 91.12
C ARG A 590 -2.69 24.81 92.44
N SER A 591 -1.38 24.58 92.39
CA SER A 591 -0.53 24.41 93.56
C SER A 591 -0.21 25.73 94.29
N THR A 592 -0.37 26.87 93.61
CA THR A 592 -0.18 28.22 94.16
C THR A 592 -1.52 28.86 94.48
N GLY A 593 -2.22 28.32 95.48
CA GLY A 593 -3.40 28.97 96.04
C GLY A 593 -3.00 30.13 96.95
N ASP A 594 -2.90 31.34 96.40
CA ASP A 594 -3.35 32.63 96.99
C ASP A 594 -2.90 33.82 96.12
N GLY A 595 -3.77 34.82 95.99
CA GLY A 595 -3.71 35.85 94.96
C GLY A 595 -2.67 36.97 95.18
N CYS A 596 -2.00 37.35 94.09
CA CYS A 596 -1.67 38.74 93.72
C CYS A 596 -1.13 38.76 92.28
N GLY A 597 -1.69 39.60 91.39
CA GLY A 597 -0.96 40.07 90.20
C GLY A 597 0.11 41.10 90.59
N PRO A 598 0.83 41.78 89.66
CA PRO A 598 0.71 41.80 88.20
C PRO A 598 2.07 41.57 87.48
N SER A 599 2.08 41.47 86.15
CA SER A 599 2.83 42.40 85.30
C SER A 599 2.56 42.09 83.83
N ALA A 600 1.84 43.01 83.18
CA ALA A 600 1.99 43.23 81.77
C ALA A 600 3.37 43.86 81.55
N THR A 601 4.29 43.12 80.94
CA THR A 601 5.35 43.73 80.14
C THR A 601 4.97 43.59 78.69
N ALA A 602 4.57 44.72 78.12
CA ALA A 602 4.67 44.97 76.70
C ALA A 602 6.13 44.84 76.27
N HIS A 603 6.38 44.04 75.24
CA HIS A 603 7.05 44.43 74.01
C HIS A 603 6.68 43.42 72.92
#